data_AF-A0A438CYZ3-F1
#
_entry.id   AF-A0A438CYZ3-F1
#
_cell.length_a   1.000
_cell.length_b   1.000
_cell.length_c   1.000
_cell.angle_alpha   90.00
_cell.angle_beta   90.00
_cell.angle_gamma   90.00
#
_symmetry.space_group_name_H-M   'P 1'
#
loop_
_entity.id
_entity.type
_entity.pdbx_description
1 polymer ?
#
loop_
_entity_poly.entity_id
_entity_poly.type
_entity_poly.pdbx_seq_one_letter_code
_entity_poly.pdbx_strand_id
1 'polypeptide(L)' 'MLAVLETNILWVNPDCGLKTRKYTEVKPALSNMVAAAKLLRTQLARAKGMGIEE' A
#
# COMPACT_ATOMS: atom_id res chain seq x y z
N MET A 1 11.00 -1.67 1.54
CA MET A 1 10.16 -1.62 2.75
C MET A 1 9.66 -3.00 3.16
N LEU A 2 8.92 -3.73 2.31
CA LEU A 2 8.46 -5.10 2.60
C LEU A 2 9.59 -6.13 2.84
N ALA A 3 10.81 -5.84 2.39
CA ALA A 3 11.99 -6.67 2.68
C ALA A 3 12.59 -6.45 4.09
N VAL A 4 12.08 -5.47 4.85
CA VAL A 4 12.67 -5.04 6.13
C VAL A 4 11.62 -4.89 7.24
N LEU A 5 10.37 -4.56 6.90
CA LEU A 5 9.27 -4.42 7.85
C LEU A 5 8.23 -5.54 7.68
N GLU A 6 7.66 -5.99 8.80
CA GLU A 6 6.57 -6.97 8.80
C GLU A 6 5.30 -6.43 8.13
N THR A 7 4.55 -7.31 7.47
CA THR A 7 3.38 -6.94 6.67
C THR A 7 2.18 -6.45 7.48
N ASN A 8 2.08 -6.84 8.76
CA ASN A 8 1.01 -6.48 9.69
C ASN A 8 1.20 -5.10 10.34
N ILE A 9 2.41 -4.54 10.33
CA ILE A 9 2.71 -3.24 10.96
C ILE A 9 2.86 -2.10 9.95
N LEU A 10 2.95 -2.41 8.65
CA LEU A 10 3.21 -1.42 7.62
C LEU A 10 1.93 -0.68 7.18
N TRP A 11 1.95 0.64 7.31
CA TRP A 11 0.93 1.53 6.77
C TRP A 11 1.38 2.15 5.44
N VAL A 12 0.42 2.53 4.60
CA VAL A 12 0.66 3.21 3.33
C VAL A 12 0.00 4.58 3.38
N ASN A 13 0.82 5.63 3.34
CA ASN A 13 0.39 7.02 3.40
C ASN A 13 1.39 7.91 2.62
N PRO A 14 0.99 9.14 2.26
CA PRO A 14 1.94 10.14 1.77
C PRO A 14 2.91 10.57 2.88
N ASP A 15 4.04 11.16 2.50
CA ASP A 15 5.08 11.60 3.44
C ASP A 15 4.59 12.70 4.40
N CYS A 16 3.65 13.55 3.97
CA CYS A 16 3.15 14.69 4.74
C CYS A 16 1.71 15.06 4.32
N GLY A 17 1.13 16.05 5.00
CA GLY A 17 -0.14 16.66 4.64
C GLY A 17 -0.14 17.27 3.24
N LEU A 18 -1.32 17.29 2.62
CA LEU A 18 -1.49 17.67 1.21
C LEU A 18 -1.86 19.16 1.01
N LYS A 19 -1.68 20.02 2.03
CA LYS A 19 -2.10 21.44 2.03
C LYS A 19 -1.58 22.22 0.81
N THR A 20 -0.43 21.84 0.28
CA THR A 20 0.26 22.54 -0.83
C THR A 20 0.01 21.92 -2.21
N ARG A 21 -0.83 20.88 -2.31
CA ARG A 21 -1.13 20.18 -3.56
C ARG A 21 -2.52 20.55 -4.10
N LYS A 22 -2.69 20.45 -5.42
CA LYS A 22 -3.97 20.67 -6.10
C LYS A 22 -4.80 19.40 -6.13
N TYR A 23 -6.13 19.51 -6.15
CA TYR A 23 -7.03 18.36 -6.26
C TYR A 23 -6.79 17.51 -7.52
N THR A 24 -6.42 18.14 -8.63
CA THR A 24 -6.09 17.48 -9.90
C THR A 24 -4.85 16.59 -9.80
N GLU A 25 -3.99 16.83 -8.81
CA GLU A 25 -2.81 16.01 -8.51
C GLU A 25 -3.12 14.97 -7.43
N VAL A 26 -3.78 15.42 -6.35
CA VAL A 26 -4.07 14.61 -5.16
C VAL A 26 -4.98 13.44 -5.50
N LYS A 27 -6.07 13.68 -6.22
CA LYS A 27 -7.06 12.65 -6.50
C LYS A 27 -6.46 11.46 -7.25
N PRO A 28 -5.78 11.63 -8.41
CA PRO A 28 -5.16 10.49 -9.08
C PRO A 28 -4.01 9.87 -8.27
N ALA A 29 -3.19 10.66 -7.58
CA ALA A 29 -2.09 10.12 -6.77
C ALA A 29 -2.61 9.21 -5.64
N LEU A 30 -3.61 9.66 -4.88
CA LEU A 30 -4.21 8.86 -3.81
C LEU A 30 -4.97 7.65 -4.37
N SER A 31 -5.68 7.79 -5.49
CA SER A 31 -6.32 6.65 -6.16
C SER A 31 -5.31 5.58 -6.53
N ASN A 32 -4.16 5.96 -7.10
CA ASN A 32 -3.10 5.05 -7.48
C ASN A 32 -2.45 4.40 -6.25
N MET A 33 -2.17 5.17 -5.19
CA MET A 33 -1.62 4.65 -3.93
C MET A 33 -2.54 3.60 -3.30
N VAL A 34 -3.84 3.86 -3.27
CA VAL A 34 -4.84 2.89 -2.76
C VAL A 34 -4.94 1.66 -3.66
N ALA A 35 -4.89 1.83 -4.99
CA ALA A 35 -4.91 0.71 -5.93
C ALA A 35 -3.70 -0.21 -5.76
N ALA A 36 -2.50 0.36 -5.61
CA ALA A 36 -1.28 -0.39 -5.33
C ALA A 36 -1.37 -1.16 -4.00
N ALA A 37 -1.87 -0.52 -2.94
CA ALA A 37 -2.07 -1.17 -1.65
C ALA A 37 -3.09 -2.33 -1.75
N LYS A 38 -4.18 -2.17 -2.50
CA LYS A 38 -5.16 -3.26 -2.74
C LYS A 38 -4.52 -4.42 -3.51
N LEU A 39 -3.77 -4.14 -4.57
CA LEU A 39 -3.07 -5.15 -5.36
C LEU A 39 -2.13 -5.98 -4.49
N LEU A 40 -1.29 -5.32 -3.68
CA LEU A 40 -0.36 -6.00 -2.77
C LEU A 40 -1.09 -6.83 -1.72
N ARG A 41 -2.20 -6.34 -1.15
CA ARG A 41 -3.01 -7.14 -0.22
C ARG A 41 -3.52 -8.42 -0.87
N THR A 42 -4.02 -8.35 -2.11
CA THR A 42 -4.45 -9.54 -2.85
C THR A 42 -3.29 -10.50 -3.12
N GLN A 43 -2.13 -9.99 -3.52
CA GLN A 43 -0.94 -10.81 -3.78
C GLN A 43 -0.43 -11.49 -2.51
N LEU A 44 -0.37 -10.78 -1.38
CA LEU A 44 0.05 -11.33 -0.09
C LEU A 44 -0.95 -12.34 0.47
N ALA A 45 -2.26 -12.07 0.33
CA ALA A 45 -3.28 -13.04 0.72
C ALA A 45 -3.19 -14.32 -0.12
N ARG A 46 -2.97 -14.18 -1.44
CA ARG A 46 -2.74 -15.31 -2.34
C ARG A 46 -1.47 -16.09 -1.96
N ALA A 47 -0.36 -15.40 -1.69
CA ALA A 47 0.89 -16.02 -1.27
C ALA A 47 0.71 -16.81 0.04
N LYS A 48 0.04 -16.22 1.04
CA LYS A 48 -0.31 -16.92 2.30
C LYS A 48 -1.17 -18.17 2.06
N GLY A 49 -2.09 -18.12 1.09
CA GLY A 49 -2.95 -19.26 0.74
C GLY A 49 -2.30 -20.33 -0.15
N MET A 50 -1.09 -20.09 -0.68
CA MET A 50 -0.37 -21.01 -1.59
C MET A 50 0.79 -21.79 -0.91
N GLY A 51 0.92 -21.73 0.42
CA GLY A 51 2.00 -22.34 1.23
C GLY A 51 2.92 -21.26 1.81
N ILE A 52 3.35 -21.29 3.08
CA ILE A 52 4.03 -22.36 3.80
C ILE A 52 3.62 -22.28 5.28
N GLU A 53 3.16 -23.41 5.84
CA GLU A 53 3.25 -23.68 7.28
C GLU A 53 4.73 -23.76 7.66
N GLU A 54 5.17 -22.88 8.56
CA GLU A 54 6.10 -23.27 9.63
C GLU A 54 5.28 -23.39 10.92
#